data_AF-A0A7S0HGX5-F1
#
_entry.id   AF-A0A7S0HGX5-F1
#
_cell.length_a   1.000
_cell.length_b   1.000
_cell.length_c   1.000
_cell.angle_alpha   90.00
_cell.angle_beta   90.00
_cell.angle_gamma   90.00
#
_symmetry.space_group_name_H-M   'P 1'
#
loop_
_entity.id
_entity.type
_entity.pdbx_description
1 polymer ?
#
loop_
_entity_poly.entity_id
_entity_poly.type
_entity_poly.pdbx_seq_one_letter_code
_entity_poly.pdbx_strand_id
1 'polypeptide(L)'
;DHIGAPNSPLFPLVALAKEKANADATPSIGDYAAAARSLLKEHLTSHGAVLLRRLPLSSGEDFSTFVQALGWEALKLGGGGTQRTDVAKGVRTASDEPPEQTIEPHMDMAHSRVHPKRIAFFCLAGPPPGVGGETVLTDMRAVHRTLEGLGIPQMFAARGGVAYQKQLWSTDKV
;
A
#
# COMPACT_ATOMS: atom_id res chain seq x y z
N ASP A 1 -0.13 -5.82 22.89
CA ASP A 1 -0.98 -5.69 21.69
C ASP A 1 -0.79 -4.43 20.84
N HIS A 2 0.36 -3.71 20.90
CA HIS A 2 0.50 -2.42 20.21
C HIS A 2 1.75 -2.29 19.35
N ILE A 3 1.96 -3.22 18.41
CA ILE A 3 2.78 -2.90 17.24
C ILE A 3 1.82 -2.40 16.15
N GLY A 4 1.90 -1.09 15.88
CA GLY A 4 1.24 -0.44 14.75
C GLY A 4 -0.27 -0.18 14.87
N ALA A 5 -0.82 -0.02 16.08
CA ALA A 5 -2.10 0.68 16.21
C ALA A 5 -1.82 2.18 16.00
N PRO A 6 -2.54 2.88 15.12
CA PRO A 6 -2.28 4.29 14.87
C PRO A 6 -2.52 5.09 16.15
N ASN A 7 -1.68 6.09 16.39
CA ASN A 7 -1.93 7.10 17.43
C ASN A 7 -3.10 8.03 17.04
N SER A 8 -3.67 7.86 15.85
CA SER A 8 -4.76 8.66 15.29
C SER A 8 -5.92 7.75 14.88
N PRO A 9 -7.17 8.06 15.25
CA PRO A 9 -8.33 7.35 14.73
C PRO A 9 -8.56 7.61 13.22
N LEU A 10 -7.85 8.58 12.62
CA LEU A 10 -8.07 9.04 11.25
C LEU A 10 -7.11 8.41 10.22
N PHE A 11 -5.93 7.93 10.63
CA PHE A 11 -4.92 7.42 9.70
C PHE A 11 -3.95 6.40 10.30
N PRO A 12 -3.86 5.18 9.74
CA PRO A 12 -4.90 4.54 8.92
C PRO A 12 -6.16 4.22 9.74
N LEU A 13 -7.31 4.10 9.10
CA LEU A 13 -8.44 3.42 9.74
C LEU A 13 -8.08 1.95 9.95
N VAL A 14 -8.24 1.42 11.17
CA VAL A 14 -8.04 0.00 11.44
C VAL A 14 -9.39 -0.70 11.52
N ALA A 15 -9.61 -1.69 10.67
CA ALA A 15 -10.80 -2.52 10.66
C ALA A 15 -10.43 -3.97 10.96
N LEU A 16 -11.12 -4.55 11.94
CA LEU A 16 -10.91 -5.93 12.37
C LEU A 16 -12.02 -6.81 11.79
N ALA A 17 -11.64 -7.90 11.13
CA ALA A 17 -12.57 -8.98 10.86
C ALA A 17 -13.03 -9.57 12.20
N LYS A 18 -14.36 -9.67 12.39
CA LYS A 18 -14.93 -10.27 13.60
C LYS A 18 -14.57 -11.75 13.65
N GLU A 19 -14.08 -12.19 14.80
CA GLU A 19 -13.97 -13.63 15.10
C GLU A 19 -15.38 -14.23 15.23
N LYS A 20 -15.53 -15.50 14.85
CA LYS A 20 -16.81 -16.23 14.90
C LYS A 20 -17.40 -16.18 16.30
N ALA A 21 -18.69 -15.87 16.40
CA ALA A 21 -19.48 -16.11 17.61
C ALA A 21 -20.17 -17.48 17.64
N ASN A 22 -20.34 -18.16 16.48
CA ASN A 22 -20.94 -19.50 16.40
C ASN A 22 -20.59 -20.28 15.11
N ALA A 23 -20.79 -21.60 15.13
CA ALA A 23 -20.18 -22.58 14.23
C ALA A 23 -20.80 -22.74 12.82
N ASP A 24 -22.03 -22.28 12.58
CA ASP A 24 -22.86 -22.87 11.50
C ASP A 24 -22.49 -22.48 10.05
N ALA A 25 -21.66 -21.46 9.81
CA ALA A 25 -21.00 -21.25 8.51
C ALA A 25 -19.72 -20.42 8.65
N THR A 26 -18.63 -20.86 8.03
CA THR A 26 -17.39 -20.05 7.93
C THR A 26 -17.54 -19.08 6.75
N PRO A 27 -17.46 -17.75 6.96
CA PRO A 27 -17.47 -16.81 5.85
C PRO A 27 -16.33 -17.10 4.89
N SER A 28 -16.61 -17.10 3.60
CA SER A 28 -15.61 -17.26 2.55
C SER A 28 -14.75 -16.00 2.41
N ILE A 29 -13.60 -16.11 1.74
CA ILE A 29 -12.78 -14.94 1.36
C ILE A 29 -13.62 -13.93 0.56
N GLY A 30 -14.55 -14.40 -0.27
CA GLY A 30 -15.47 -13.56 -1.03
C GLY A 30 -16.41 -12.74 -0.14
N ASP A 31 -16.90 -13.31 0.96
CA ASP A 31 -17.74 -12.59 1.93
C ASP A 31 -16.96 -11.49 2.64
N TYR A 32 -15.73 -11.79 3.06
CA TYR A 32 -14.82 -10.79 3.63
C TYR A 32 -14.49 -9.69 2.61
N ALA A 33 -14.24 -10.04 1.35
CA ALA A 33 -13.97 -9.07 0.29
C ALA A 33 -15.19 -8.18 0.00
N ALA A 34 -16.41 -8.71 0.04
CA ALA A 34 -17.63 -7.93 -0.13
C ALA A 34 -17.84 -6.92 1.01
N ALA A 35 -17.60 -7.34 2.26
CA ALA A 35 -17.64 -6.46 3.42
C ALA A 35 -16.54 -5.40 3.34
N ALA A 36 -15.30 -5.80 3.04
CA ALA A 36 -14.17 -4.91 2.87
C ALA A 36 -14.40 -3.91 1.74
N ARG A 37 -14.97 -4.32 0.60
CA ARG A 37 -15.31 -3.42 -0.51
C ARG A 37 -16.26 -2.32 -0.08
N SER A 38 -17.28 -2.65 0.72
CA SER A 38 -18.24 -1.67 1.25
C SER A 38 -17.55 -0.69 2.20
N LEU A 39 -16.75 -1.21 3.14
CA LEU A 39 -15.96 -0.41 4.08
C LEU A 39 -14.95 0.51 3.37
N LEU A 40 -14.24 -0.01 2.38
CA LEU A 40 -13.26 0.75 1.59
C LEU A 40 -13.93 1.83 0.75
N LYS A 41 -15.11 1.55 0.17
CA LYS A 41 -15.88 2.56 -0.57
C LYS A 41 -16.27 3.74 0.33
N GLU A 42 -16.64 3.47 1.57
CA GLU A 42 -17.08 4.49 2.53
C GLU A 42 -15.91 5.27 3.15
N HIS A 43 -14.83 4.58 3.53
CA HIS A 43 -13.81 5.16 4.40
C HIS A 43 -12.45 5.41 3.74
N LEU A 44 -12.10 4.71 2.65
CA LEU A 44 -10.74 4.80 2.10
C LEU A 44 -10.38 6.20 1.64
N THR A 45 -11.31 6.91 0.98
CA THR A 45 -11.04 8.26 0.49
C THR A 45 -10.90 9.27 1.63
N SER A 46 -11.73 9.21 2.66
CA SER A 46 -11.66 10.14 3.79
C SER A 46 -10.42 9.89 4.65
N HIS A 47 -10.11 8.63 4.97
CA HIS A 47 -8.98 8.28 5.83
C HIS A 47 -7.66 8.23 5.08
N GLY A 48 -7.64 7.92 3.78
CA GLY A 48 -6.43 7.82 2.96
C GLY A 48 -5.74 6.46 3.01
N ALA A 49 -5.87 5.72 4.11
CA ALA A 49 -5.43 4.33 4.23
C ALA A 49 -6.35 3.54 5.17
N VAL A 50 -6.53 2.25 4.88
CA VAL A 50 -7.28 1.32 5.72
C VAL A 50 -6.45 0.06 5.95
N LEU A 51 -6.26 -0.31 7.21
CA LEU A 51 -5.62 -1.56 7.61
C LEU A 51 -6.69 -2.58 7.99
N LEU A 52 -6.85 -3.61 7.15
CA LEU A 52 -7.71 -4.76 7.43
C LEU A 52 -6.91 -5.82 8.19
N ARG A 53 -7.29 -6.12 9.44
CA ARG A 53 -6.65 -7.17 10.26
C ARG A 53 -7.59 -8.35 10.51
N ARG A 54 -6.98 -9.49 10.84
CA ARG A 54 -7.65 -10.76 11.18
C ARG A 54 -8.47 -11.37 10.04
N LEU A 55 -8.14 -11.03 8.79
CA LEU A 55 -8.69 -11.74 7.63
C LEU A 55 -8.11 -13.16 7.57
N PRO A 56 -8.90 -14.17 7.17
CA PRO A 56 -8.42 -15.54 7.04
C PRO A 56 -7.67 -15.74 5.72
N LEU A 57 -6.59 -14.97 5.50
CA LEU A 57 -5.72 -15.08 4.32
C LEU A 57 -4.39 -15.68 4.75
N SER A 58 -3.98 -16.75 4.08
CA SER A 58 -2.80 -17.55 4.44
C SER A 58 -1.83 -17.80 3.28
N SER A 59 -2.14 -17.29 2.09
CA SER A 59 -1.36 -17.52 0.87
C SER A 59 -1.46 -16.33 -0.10
N GLY A 60 -0.60 -16.32 -1.11
CA GLY A 60 -0.68 -15.35 -2.21
C GLY A 60 -1.97 -15.51 -3.02
N GLU A 61 -2.48 -16.74 -3.13
CA GLU A 61 -3.73 -17.11 -3.79
C GLU A 61 -4.95 -16.59 -3.03
N ASP A 62 -4.95 -16.68 -1.69
CA ASP A 62 -6.00 -16.11 -0.85
C ASP A 62 -6.07 -14.60 -1.03
N PHE A 63 -4.91 -13.94 -0.99
CA PHE A 63 -4.83 -12.49 -1.22
C PHE A 63 -5.23 -12.10 -2.64
N SER A 64 -4.80 -12.86 -3.65
CA SER A 64 -5.22 -12.67 -5.04
C SER A 64 -6.74 -12.74 -5.19
N THR A 65 -7.36 -13.76 -4.59
CA THR A 65 -8.81 -13.96 -4.59
C THR A 65 -9.51 -12.80 -3.90
N PHE A 66 -9.01 -12.38 -2.73
CA PHE A 66 -9.53 -11.25 -1.97
C PHE A 66 -9.51 -9.95 -2.77
N VAL A 67 -8.35 -9.58 -3.34
CA VAL A 67 -8.19 -8.32 -4.09
C VAL A 67 -9.00 -8.32 -5.38
N GLN A 68 -9.05 -9.44 -6.11
CA GLN A 68 -9.90 -9.55 -7.31
C GLN A 68 -11.38 -9.32 -6.96
N ALA A 69 -11.84 -9.81 -5.81
CA ALA A 69 -13.22 -9.62 -5.34
C ALA A 69 -13.53 -8.18 -4.86
N LEU A 70 -12.52 -7.32 -4.64
CA LEU A 70 -12.75 -5.89 -4.38
C LEU A 70 -13.29 -5.13 -5.59
N GLY A 71 -13.17 -5.70 -6.81
CA GLY A 71 -13.67 -5.10 -8.04
C GLY A 71 -12.84 -3.90 -8.52
N TRP A 72 -11.56 -3.82 -8.14
CA TRP A 72 -10.65 -2.80 -8.62
C TRP A 72 -10.02 -3.20 -9.95
N GLU A 73 -9.83 -2.20 -10.82
CA GLU A 73 -9.09 -2.40 -12.07
C GLU A 73 -7.59 -2.44 -11.78
N ALA A 74 -6.93 -3.53 -12.17
CA ALA A 74 -5.50 -3.69 -12.00
C ALA A 74 -4.75 -2.79 -13.00
N LEU A 75 -3.86 -1.94 -12.49
CA LEU A 75 -2.97 -1.18 -13.35
C LEU A 75 -1.84 -2.07 -13.87
N LYS A 76 -1.75 -2.23 -15.20
CA LYS A 76 -0.57 -2.84 -15.81
C LYS A 76 0.60 -1.87 -15.71
N LEU A 77 1.44 -2.08 -14.71
CA LEU A 77 2.69 -1.34 -14.55
C LEU A 77 3.65 -1.73 -15.68
N GLY A 78 3.96 -0.80 -16.58
CA GLY A 78 5.08 -0.88 -17.50
C GLY A 78 6.14 0.14 -17.07
N GLY A 79 7.43 -0.25 -17.08
CA GLY A 79 8.52 0.64 -16.69
C GLY A 79 8.56 0.92 -15.18
N GLY A 80 9.32 0.10 -14.45
CA GLY A 80 9.70 0.31 -13.06
C GLY A 80 11.11 -0.22 -12.86
N GLY A 81 11.91 0.45 -12.03
CA GLY A 81 13.32 0.07 -11.81
C GLY A 81 13.54 -1.05 -10.80
N THR A 82 12.49 -1.49 -10.11
CA THR A 82 12.55 -2.52 -9.08
C THR A 82 12.18 -3.88 -9.67
N GLN A 83 13.01 -4.88 -9.40
CA GLN A 83 12.64 -6.27 -9.64
C GLN A 83 11.52 -6.66 -8.69
N ARG A 84 10.59 -7.48 -9.20
CA ARG A 84 9.49 -8.04 -8.43
C ARG A 84 9.22 -9.45 -8.95
N THR A 85 8.93 -10.36 -8.03
CA THR A 85 8.57 -11.73 -8.36
C THR A 85 7.05 -11.87 -8.32
N ASP A 86 6.46 -12.44 -9.37
CA ASP A 86 5.04 -12.84 -9.38
C ASP A 86 4.86 -14.05 -8.45
N VAL A 87 3.96 -13.94 -7.46
CA VAL A 87 3.69 -14.99 -6.48
C VAL A 87 2.29 -15.60 -6.62
N ALA A 88 1.35 -14.87 -7.23
CA ALA A 88 0.04 -15.35 -7.62
C ALA A 88 -0.55 -14.42 -8.70
N LYS A 89 -1.71 -14.75 -9.26
CA LYS A 89 -2.36 -13.92 -10.29
C LYS A 89 -2.58 -12.48 -9.78
N GLY A 90 -1.89 -11.52 -10.38
CA GLY A 90 -2.01 -10.10 -10.01
C GLY A 90 -1.39 -9.74 -8.64
N VAL A 91 -0.57 -10.62 -8.07
CA VAL A 91 0.13 -10.42 -6.79
C VAL A 91 1.64 -10.62 -7.00
N ARG A 92 2.42 -9.68 -6.47
CA ARG A 92 3.89 -9.65 -6.57
C ARG A 92 4.53 -9.36 -5.22
N THR A 93 5.81 -9.70 -5.07
CA THR A 93 6.64 -9.16 -3.98
C THR A 93 6.65 -7.63 -4.04
N ALA A 94 6.65 -6.98 -2.87
CA ALA A 94 6.59 -5.53 -2.77
C ALA A 94 7.91 -4.88 -3.21
N SER A 95 9.03 -5.47 -2.79
CA SER A 95 10.39 -5.07 -3.12
C SER A 95 11.31 -6.27 -2.94
N ASP A 96 12.33 -6.39 -3.79
CA ASP A 96 13.43 -7.36 -3.65
C ASP A 96 14.72 -6.67 -3.16
N GLU A 97 14.62 -5.44 -2.60
CA GLU A 97 15.72 -4.72 -1.96
C GLU A 97 16.27 -5.47 -0.72
N PRO A 98 17.57 -5.33 -0.39
CA PRO A 98 18.13 -5.97 0.79
C PRO A 98 17.42 -5.57 2.09
N PRO A 99 17.20 -6.50 3.04
CA PRO A 99 16.42 -6.25 4.25
C PRO A 99 17.05 -5.21 5.19
N GLU A 100 18.34 -4.91 5.04
CA GLU A 100 19.05 -3.87 5.80
C GLU A 100 18.77 -2.47 5.27
N GLN A 101 18.14 -2.34 4.09
CA GLN A 101 17.85 -1.05 3.45
C GLN A 101 16.46 -0.55 3.86
N THR A 102 16.38 0.75 4.14
CA THR A 102 15.11 1.43 4.35
C THR A 102 14.69 2.13 3.07
N ILE A 103 13.49 1.81 2.59
CA ILE A 103 12.89 2.52 1.45
C ILE A 103 12.26 3.82 1.96
N GLU A 104 12.70 4.95 1.42
CA GLU A 104 12.20 6.27 1.81
C GLU A 104 10.71 6.45 1.45
N PRO A 105 9.94 7.25 2.22
CA PRO A 105 8.56 7.56 1.89
C PRO A 105 8.43 8.23 0.51
N HIS A 106 7.55 7.69 -0.34
CA HIS A 106 7.27 8.22 -1.66
C HIS A 106 5.85 7.89 -2.10
N MET A 107 5.37 8.58 -3.14
CA MET A 107 4.15 8.18 -3.86
C MET A 107 4.53 7.24 -5.00
N ASP A 108 3.82 6.12 -5.12
CA ASP A 108 4.14 5.11 -6.14
C ASP A 108 4.00 5.72 -7.55
N MET A 109 5.04 5.54 -8.36
CA MET A 109 5.15 6.13 -9.70
C MET A 109 4.90 7.65 -9.79
N ALA A 110 5.32 8.44 -8.79
CA ALA A 110 5.10 9.91 -8.76
C ALA A 110 5.57 10.67 -10.02
N HIS A 111 6.54 10.12 -10.76
CA HIS A 111 7.09 10.70 -11.99
C HIS A 111 6.41 10.18 -13.27
N SER A 112 5.41 9.30 -13.17
CA SER A 112 4.69 8.75 -14.31
C SER A 112 3.36 9.48 -14.54
N ARG A 113 3.00 9.69 -15.82
CA ARG A 113 1.67 10.17 -16.21
C ARG A 113 0.56 9.18 -15.82
N VAL A 114 0.88 7.89 -15.82
CA VAL A 114 -0.04 6.82 -15.43
C VAL A 114 0.49 6.20 -14.14
N HIS A 115 -0.25 6.38 -13.05
CA HIS A 115 0.12 5.93 -11.71
C HIS A 115 -1.09 5.27 -11.03
N PRO A 116 -0.85 4.36 -10.06
CA PRO A 116 -1.94 3.69 -9.36
C PRO A 116 -2.74 4.67 -8.51
N LYS A 117 -4.06 4.56 -8.55
CA LYS A 117 -4.97 5.31 -7.66
C LYS A 117 -5.05 4.70 -6.26
N ARG A 118 -4.69 3.42 -6.13
CA ARG A 118 -4.74 2.61 -4.91
C ARG A 118 -3.63 1.57 -4.98
N ILE A 119 -3.09 1.21 -3.82
CA ILE A 119 -2.16 0.10 -3.63
C ILE A 119 -2.67 -0.77 -2.49
N ALA A 120 -2.47 -2.09 -2.60
CA ALA A 120 -2.84 -3.05 -1.56
C ALA A 120 -1.59 -3.84 -1.17
N PHE A 121 -1.35 -3.94 0.13
CA PHE A 121 -0.27 -4.74 0.71
C PHE A 121 -0.86 -5.89 1.53
N PHE A 122 -0.14 -7.01 1.54
CA PHE A 122 -0.48 -8.17 2.35
C PHE A 122 0.79 -8.71 3.01
N CYS A 123 0.73 -8.87 4.33
CA CYS A 123 1.78 -9.51 5.09
C CYS A 123 1.46 -11.01 5.20
N LEU A 124 2.12 -11.82 4.37
CA LEU A 124 2.04 -13.28 4.45
C LEU A 124 2.82 -13.79 5.68
N ALA A 125 4.03 -13.29 5.86
CA ALA A 125 4.88 -13.52 7.02
C ALA A 125 5.66 -12.25 7.33
N GLY A 126 5.65 -11.83 8.59
CA GLY A 126 6.42 -10.67 9.07
C GLY A 126 7.66 -11.10 9.84
N PRO A 127 8.68 -10.24 9.96
CA PRO A 127 9.81 -10.50 10.84
C PRO A 127 9.38 -10.52 12.33
N PRO A 128 10.21 -11.06 13.23
CA PRO A 128 9.92 -11.05 14.65
C PRO A 128 9.70 -9.63 15.20
N PRO A 129 8.90 -9.48 16.28
CA PRO A 129 8.70 -8.19 16.93
C PRO A 129 10.01 -7.47 17.25
N GLY A 130 10.10 -6.19 16.91
CA GLY A 130 11.27 -5.34 17.21
C GLY A 130 12.42 -5.42 16.21
N VAL A 131 12.31 -6.25 15.17
CA VAL A 131 13.35 -6.38 14.12
C VAL A 131 13.19 -5.31 13.02
N GLY A 132 12.00 -4.73 12.88
CA GLY A 132 11.67 -3.76 11.82
C GLY A 132 10.87 -4.40 10.69
N GLY A 133 11.02 -3.89 9.46
CA GLY A 133 10.35 -4.40 8.26
C GLY A 133 8.91 -3.92 8.09
N GLU A 134 8.45 -2.98 8.91
CA GLU A 134 7.14 -2.36 8.75
C GLU A 134 7.08 -1.49 7.49
N THR A 135 5.97 -1.58 6.76
CA THR A 135 5.66 -0.60 5.72
C THR A 135 5.21 0.71 6.36
N VAL A 136 6.05 1.75 6.28
CA VAL A 136 5.74 3.07 6.81
C VAL A 136 4.68 3.75 5.93
N LEU A 137 3.60 4.20 6.56
CA LEU A 137 2.55 4.98 5.91
C LEU A 137 2.60 6.44 6.38
N THR A 138 2.48 7.38 5.44
CA THR A 138 2.49 8.82 5.72
C THR A 138 1.23 9.47 5.13
N ASP A 139 0.52 10.29 5.92
CA ASP A 139 -0.58 11.11 5.38
C ASP A 139 0.00 12.28 4.59
N MET A 140 0.16 12.09 3.27
CA MET A 140 0.68 13.12 2.38
C MET A 140 -0.21 14.36 2.29
N ARG A 141 -1.48 14.31 2.72
CA ARG A 141 -2.33 15.51 2.79
C ARG A 141 -1.92 16.38 3.98
N ALA A 142 -1.59 15.77 5.11
CA ALA A 142 -1.04 16.49 6.25
C ALA A 142 0.32 17.10 5.92
N VAL A 143 1.20 16.32 5.25
CA VAL A 143 2.48 16.84 4.75
C VAL A 143 2.25 18.03 3.80
N HIS A 144 1.36 17.90 2.81
CA HIS A 144 1.07 18.97 1.87
C HIS A 144 0.58 20.25 2.55
N ARG A 145 -0.37 20.16 3.50
CA ARG A 145 -0.85 21.32 4.27
C ARG A 145 0.28 22.02 5.04
N THR A 146 1.18 21.26 5.65
CA THR A 146 2.36 21.82 6.33
C THR A 146 3.26 22.56 5.34
N LEU A 147 3.53 21.96 4.17
CA LEU A 147 4.35 22.58 3.13
C LEU A 147 3.69 23.84 2.52
N GLU A 148 2.37 23.83 2.34
CA GLU A 148 1.58 24.99 1.90
C GLU A 148 1.70 26.16 2.89
N GLY A 149 1.59 25.88 4.19
CA GLY A 149 1.79 26.90 5.24
C GLY A 149 3.20 27.52 5.23
N LEU A 150 4.18 26.82 4.67
CA LEU A 150 5.56 27.28 4.50
C LEU A 150 5.84 27.91 3.12
N GLY A 151 4.86 27.97 2.23
CA GLY A 151 5.04 28.52 0.87
C GLY A 151 5.89 27.67 -0.07
N ILE A 152 6.17 26.40 0.28
CA ILE A 152 7.07 25.52 -0.47
C ILE A 152 6.52 25.15 -1.86
N PRO A 153 5.23 24.78 -2.02
CA PRO A 153 4.67 24.50 -3.34
C PRO A 153 4.78 25.69 -4.29
N GLN A 154 4.52 26.91 -3.79
CA GLN A 154 4.62 28.15 -4.55
C GLN A 154 6.07 28.45 -4.95
N MET A 155 7.02 28.21 -4.05
CA MET A 155 8.45 28.32 -4.33
C MET A 155 8.86 27.40 -5.49
N PHE A 156 8.43 26.14 -5.50
CA PHE A 156 8.71 25.23 -6.61
C PHE A 156 8.01 25.67 -7.90
N ALA A 157 6.73 26.05 -7.83
CA ALA A 157 5.98 26.52 -9.00
C ALA A 157 6.63 27.74 -9.67
N ALA A 158 7.10 28.72 -8.87
CA ALA A 158 7.80 29.91 -9.36
C ALA A 158 9.14 29.60 -10.05
N ARG A 159 9.72 28.42 -9.79
CA ARG A 159 10.96 27.92 -10.42
C ARG A 159 10.70 26.94 -11.57
N GLY A 160 9.44 26.77 -11.99
CA GLY A 160 9.07 25.85 -13.06
C GLY A 160 8.87 24.40 -12.61
N GLY A 161 8.79 24.15 -11.30
CA GLY A 161 8.54 22.82 -10.71
C GLY A 161 9.80 22.12 -10.20
N VAL A 162 9.77 20.78 -10.24
CA VAL A 162 10.85 19.89 -9.77
C VAL A 162 11.32 19.02 -10.93
N ALA A 163 12.63 18.89 -11.10
CA ALA A 163 13.24 17.97 -12.07
C ALA A 163 13.81 16.76 -11.33
N TYR A 164 13.46 15.55 -11.79
CA TYR A 164 14.03 14.30 -11.32
C TYR A 164 15.03 13.78 -12.35
N GLN A 165 16.25 13.47 -11.91
CA GLN A 165 17.28 12.87 -12.74
C GLN A 165 17.62 11.49 -12.19
N LYS A 166 17.57 10.46 -13.06
CA LYS A 166 18.00 9.10 -12.72
C LYS A 166 19.09 8.67 -13.69
N GLN A 167 20.22 8.24 -13.15
CA GLN A 167 21.25 7.55 -13.93
C GLN A 167 21.00 6.05 -13.85
N LEU A 168 20.83 5.42 -15.02
CA LEU A 168 20.65 3.98 -15.13
C LEU A 168 21.92 3.38 -15.72
N TRP A 169 22.40 2.33 -15.10
CA TRP A 169 23.52 1.54 -15.60
C TRP A 169 22.95 0.37 -16.39
N SER A 170 23.42 0.18 -17.62
CA SER A 170 23.13 -1.01 -18.42
C SER A 170 24.41 -1.82 -18.60
N THR A 171 24.29 -3.14 -18.53
CA THR A 171 25.36 -4.06 -18.96
C THR A 171 25.46 -4.13 -20.49
N ASP A 172 24.44 -3.65 -21.21
CA ASP A 172 24.49 -3.52 -22.65
C ASP A 172 25.42 -2.37 -23.01
N LYS A 173 26.54 -2.69 -23.67
CA LYS A 173 27.35 -1.67 -24.34
C LYS A 173 26.55 -1.16 -25.53
N VAL A 174 26.15 0.11 -25.48
CA VAL A 174 25.63 0.86 -26.63
C VAL A 174 26.71 0.94 -27.71
#